data_AF-A0A3S0JWG9-F1
#
_entry.id   AF-A0A3S0JWG9-F1
#
_cell.length_a   1.000
_cell.length_b   1.000
_cell.length_c   1.000
_cell.angle_alpha   90.00
_cell.angle_beta   90.00
_cell.angle_gamma   90.00
#
_symmetry.space_group_name_H-M   'P 1'
#
loop_
_entity.id
_entity.type
_entity.pdbx_description
1 polymer ?
#
loop_
_entity_poly.entity_id
_entity_poly.type
_entity_poly.pdbx_seq_one_letter_code
_entity_poly.pdbx_strand_id
1 'polypeptide(L)'
;MTATRVVAAGRTFGLSGLGYGDGGEVTVIAGSPLPEPTADDALRWALTAAVLCNDAHVRAGDDGEAQLVGDPTEGALVVAARKIGLDPDAVRSEAPRRAEVPFDSAVKFMAT
;
A
#
# COMPACT_ATOMS: atom_id res chain seq x y z
N MET A 1 6.41 -3.97 -10.18
CA MET A 1 7.15 -4.08 -8.89
C MET A 1 6.19 -4.67 -7.87
N THR A 2 6.67 -5.32 -6.80
CA THR A 2 5.80 -5.96 -5.79
C THR A 2 6.34 -5.70 -4.39
N ALA A 3 5.51 -5.22 -3.47
CA ALA A 3 5.86 -5.13 -2.05
C ALA A 3 5.77 -6.54 -1.43
N THR A 4 6.86 -6.99 -0.81
CA THR A 4 6.98 -8.34 -0.23
C THR A 4 7.00 -8.35 1.29
N ARG A 5 7.28 -7.19 1.91
CA ARG A 5 7.38 -7.04 3.35
C ARG A 5 7.05 -5.62 3.77
N VAL A 6 6.34 -5.48 4.89
CA VAL A 6 6.10 -4.20 5.57
C VAL A 6 6.60 -4.32 7.00
N VAL A 7 7.29 -3.28 7.48
CA VAL A 7 7.72 -3.19 8.88
C VAL A 7 7.05 -1.99 9.51
N ALA A 8 6.26 -2.21 10.55
CA ALA A 8 5.50 -1.17 11.24
C ALA A 8 5.50 -1.41 12.75
N ALA A 9 5.85 -0.38 13.53
CA ALA A 9 5.92 -0.43 14.99
C ALA A 9 6.70 -1.65 15.54
N GLY A 10 7.84 -1.99 14.94
CA GLY A 10 8.67 -3.13 15.35
C GLY A 10 8.14 -4.51 14.94
N ARG A 11 7.00 -4.58 14.23
CA ARG A 11 6.43 -5.81 13.68
C ARG A 11 6.73 -5.90 12.19
N THR A 12 6.90 -7.13 11.71
CA THR A 12 7.21 -7.43 10.32
C THR A 12 6.12 -8.29 9.71
N PHE A 13 5.55 -7.84 8.60
CA PHE A 13 4.49 -8.50 7.86
C PHE A 13 5.02 -8.96 6.50
N GLY A 14 4.72 -10.20 6.11
CA GLY A 14 4.99 -10.74 4.79
C GLY A 14 3.81 -10.55 3.87
N LEU A 15 4.07 -10.19 2.62
CA LEU A 15 3.08 -10.06 1.56
C LEU A 15 3.43 -11.05 0.44
N SER A 16 2.53 -11.98 0.13
CA SER A 16 2.65 -12.87 -1.03
C SER A 16 1.82 -12.36 -2.23
N GLY A 17 1.94 -13.03 -3.38
CA GLY A 17 1.28 -12.63 -4.63
C GLY A 17 2.11 -11.63 -5.45
N LEU A 18 2.08 -11.78 -6.78
CA LEU A 18 2.88 -10.99 -7.72
C LEU A 18 2.01 -10.06 -8.57
N GLY A 19 2.62 -9.00 -9.10
CA GLY A 19 1.93 -8.06 -9.98
C GLY A 19 0.98 -7.14 -9.22
N TYR A 20 -0.05 -6.66 -9.91
CA TYR A 20 -0.99 -5.66 -9.40
C TYR A 20 -2.37 -6.22 -9.03
N GLY A 21 -2.53 -7.54 -9.09
CA GLY A 21 -3.72 -8.22 -8.56
C GLY A 21 -3.80 -8.14 -7.03
N ASP A 22 -5.00 -8.33 -6.52
CA ASP A 22 -5.32 -8.43 -5.09
C ASP A 22 -5.00 -9.82 -4.50
N GLY A 23 -4.72 -10.81 -5.34
CA GLY A 23 -4.30 -12.13 -4.92
C GLY A 23 -3.03 -12.13 -4.05
N GLY A 24 -3.05 -12.92 -2.98
CA GLY A 24 -1.95 -13.06 -2.04
C GLY A 24 -2.44 -13.15 -0.59
N GLU A 25 -1.50 -13.37 0.33
CA GLU A 25 -1.76 -13.49 1.75
C GLU A 25 -0.85 -12.55 2.54
N VAL A 26 -1.34 -12.13 3.71
CA VAL A 26 -0.61 -11.31 4.67
C VAL A 26 -0.29 -12.18 5.88
N THR A 27 0.99 -12.24 6.25
CA THR A 27 1.47 -13.06 7.38
C THR A 27 2.26 -12.21 8.35
N VAL A 28 2.26 -12.57 9.64
CA VAL A 28 3.19 -11.96 10.62
C VAL A 28 4.47 -12.78 10.63
N ILE A 29 5.58 -12.17 10.24
CA ILE A 29 6.91 -12.81 10.18
C ILE A 29 7.64 -12.65 11.53
N ALA A 30 7.52 -11.48 12.16
CA ALA A 30 8.20 -11.18 13.41
C ALA A 30 7.51 -10.04 14.19
N GLY A 31 7.72 -10.01 15.51
CA GLY A 31 7.19 -8.98 16.41
C GLY A 31 6.39 -9.58 17.55
N SER A 32 6.09 -8.77 18.57
CA SER A 32 5.29 -9.16 19.73
C SER A 32 4.41 -7.98 20.19
N PRO A 33 3.12 -8.20 20.48
CA PRO A 33 2.37 -9.44 20.28
C PRO A 33 2.23 -9.78 18.78
N LEU A 34 1.87 -11.03 18.46
CA LEU A 34 1.49 -11.41 17.09
C LEU A 34 0.03 -10.98 16.86
N PRO A 35 -0.23 -9.92 16.08
CA PRO A 35 -1.60 -9.48 15.81
C PRO A 35 -2.28 -10.44 14.82
N GLU A 36 -3.59 -10.29 14.65
CA GLU A 36 -4.23 -10.70 13.40
C GLU A 36 -3.62 -9.83 12.29
N PRO A 37 -3.02 -10.44 11.22
CA PRO A 37 -2.17 -9.70 10.28
C PRO A 37 -2.83 -8.48 9.63
N THR A 38 -4.13 -8.52 9.34
CA THR A 38 -4.86 -7.47 8.59
C THR A 38 -5.57 -6.45 9.48
N ALA A 39 -5.78 -6.79 10.75
CA ALA A 39 -6.39 -5.97 11.79
C ALA A 39 -5.35 -5.18 12.62
N ASP A 40 -4.07 -5.29 12.29
CA ASP A 40 -3.03 -4.55 13.01
C ASP A 40 -3.06 -3.04 12.69
N ASP A 41 -3.31 -2.21 13.70
CA ASP A 41 -3.40 -0.76 13.52
C ASP A 41 -2.13 -0.13 12.93
N ALA A 42 -0.94 -0.60 13.30
CA ALA A 42 0.29 0.00 12.79
C ALA A 42 0.50 -0.33 11.31
N LEU A 43 0.18 -1.56 10.88
CA LEU A 43 0.19 -1.93 9.48
C LEU A 43 -0.84 -1.11 8.69
N ARG A 44 -2.07 -1.00 9.23
CA ARG A 44 -3.15 -0.24 8.61
C ARG A 44 -2.76 1.23 8.43
N TRP A 45 -2.27 1.90 9.48
CA TRP A 45 -1.81 3.28 9.39
C TRP A 45 -0.65 3.50 8.41
N ALA A 46 0.33 2.59 8.40
CA ALA A 46 1.45 2.67 7.47
C ALA A 46 0.98 2.58 6.01
N LEU A 47 0.06 1.67 5.71
CA LEU A 47 -0.47 1.50 4.36
C LEU A 47 -1.51 2.57 3.99
N THR A 48 -2.27 3.10 4.95
CA THR A 48 -3.10 4.30 4.75
C THR A 48 -2.23 5.50 4.34
N ALA A 49 -1.12 5.76 5.05
CA ALA A 49 -0.18 6.81 4.66
C ALA A 49 0.40 6.58 3.26
N ALA A 50 0.75 5.32 2.95
CA ALA A 50 1.25 4.92 1.63
C ALA A 50 0.22 5.03 0.50
N VAL A 51 -1.09 5.05 0.80
CA VAL A 51 -2.17 5.30 -0.16
C VAL A 51 -2.41 6.80 -0.34
N LEU A 52 -2.35 7.57 0.75
CA LEU A 52 -2.60 9.01 0.71
C LEU A 52 -1.46 9.77 0.04
N CYS A 53 -0.21 9.39 0.28
CA CYS A 53 0.99 9.99 -0.32
C CYS A 53 1.44 9.24 -1.58
N ASN A 54 0.54 9.09 -2.56
CA ASN A 54 0.74 8.20 -3.71
C ASN A 54 -0.17 8.59 -4.88
N ASP A 55 0.41 8.63 -6.09
CA ASP A 55 -0.29 9.05 -7.32
C ASP A 55 -0.73 7.87 -8.19
N ALA A 56 -0.26 6.67 -7.86
CA ALA A 56 -0.64 5.48 -8.57
C ALA A 56 -2.09 5.07 -8.31
N HIS A 57 -2.73 4.60 -9.38
CA HIS A 57 -4.01 3.94 -9.34
C HIS A 57 -3.86 2.56 -9.96
N VAL A 58 -4.44 1.56 -9.30
CA VAL A 58 -4.56 0.21 -9.86
C VAL A 58 -6.04 -0.04 -10.09
N ARG A 59 -6.47 -0.30 -11.33
CA ARG A 59 -7.88 -0.51 -11.67
C ARG A 59 -8.03 -1.81 -12.45
N ALA A 60 -9.24 -2.36 -12.52
CA ALA A 60 -9.52 -3.43 -13.47
C ALA A 60 -9.46 -2.85 -14.90
N GLY A 61 -8.68 -3.47 -15.77
CA GLY A 61 -8.63 -3.20 -17.20
C GLY A 61 -9.81 -3.84 -17.93
N ASP A 62 -9.89 -3.58 -19.24
CA ASP A 62 -10.99 -4.06 -20.10
C ASP A 62 -11.04 -5.61 -20.22
N ASP A 63 -9.91 -6.27 -19.99
CA ASP A 63 -9.74 -7.72 -19.96
C ASP A 63 -9.98 -8.34 -18.56
N GLY A 64 -10.29 -7.51 -17.57
CA GLY A 64 -10.44 -7.92 -16.16
C GLY A 64 -9.10 -8.00 -15.40
N GLU A 65 -7.97 -7.76 -16.06
CA GLU A 65 -6.66 -7.79 -15.42
C GLU A 65 -6.35 -6.47 -14.70
N ALA A 66 -5.52 -6.53 -13.66
CA ALA A 66 -5.14 -5.33 -12.92
C ALA A 66 -4.21 -4.43 -13.75
N GLN A 67 -4.69 -3.24 -14.10
CA GLN A 67 -3.94 -2.21 -14.80
C GLN A 67 -3.39 -1.15 -13.83
N LEU A 68 -2.08 -0.94 -13.87
CA LEU A 68 -1.41 0.14 -13.15
C LEU A 68 -1.38 1.41 -14.02
N VAL A 69 -1.77 2.54 -13.40
CA VAL A 69 -1.49 3.89 -13.88
C VAL A 69 -0.63 4.59 -12.83
N GLY A 70 0.53 5.10 -13.20
CA GLY A 70 1.51 5.71 -12.29
C GLY A 70 2.81 4.92 -12.21
N ASP A 71 3.62 5.20 -11.19
CA ASP A 71 4.92 4.55 -11.00
C ASP A 71 4.77 3.13 -10.42
N PRO A 72 5.61 2.16 -10.83
CA PRO A 72 5.60 0.80 -10.29
C PRO A 72 5.77 0.70 -8.77
N THR A 73 6.55 1.60 -8.17
CA THR A 73 6.85 1.61 -6.72
C THR A 73 5.61 1.99 -5.92
N GLU A 74 4.98 3.10 -6.29
CA GLU A 74 3.71 3.56 -5.75
C GLU A 74 2.59 2.55 -5.98
N GLY A 75 2.51 1.96 -7.18
CA GLY A 75 1.54 0.90 -7.47
C GLY A 75 1.66 -0.30 -6.54
N ALA A 76 2.90 -0.70 -6.19
CA ALA A 76 3.13 -1.79 -5.26
C ALA A 76 2.62 -1.49 -3.84
N LEU A 77 2.64 -0.23 -3.41
CA LEU A 77 2.11 0.21 -2.12
C LEU A 77 0.57 0.20 -2.10
N VAL A 78 -0.07 0.64 -3.19
CA VAL A 78 -1.53 0.57 -3.36
C VAL A 78 -2.02 -0.87 -3.28
N VAL A 79 -1.31 -1.80 -3.93
CA VAL A 79 -1.64 -3.24 -3.89
C VAL A 79 -1.42 -3.83 -2.49
N ALA A 80 -0.36 -3.42 -1.79
CA ALA A 80 -0.13 -3.84 -0.40
C ALA A 80 -1.30 -3.43 0.51
N ALA A 81 -1.84 -2.21 0.35
CA ALA A 81 -3.01 -1.75 1.08
C ALA A 81 -4.26 -2.60 0.79
N ARG A 82 -4.50 -2.94 -0.48
CA ARG A 82 -5.62 -3.84 -0.86
C ARG A 82 -5.55 -5.21 -0.21
N LYS A 83 -4.35 -5.79 -0.11
CA LYS A 83 -4.13 -7.12 0.49
C LYS A 83 -4.49 -7.19 1.98
N ILE A 84 -4.53 -6.06 2.67
CA ILE A 84 -5.00 -5.99 4.08
C ILE A 84 -6.46 -5.51 4.20
N GLY A 85 -7.19 -5.49 3.07
CA GLY A 85 -8.60 -5.09 3.02
C GLY A 85 -8.84 -3.58 3.07
N LEU A 86 -7.83 -2.74 2.81
CA LEU A 86 -8.07 -1.31 2.58
C LEU A 86 -8.57 -1.10 1.15
N ASP A 87 -9.60 -0.27 0.99
CA ASP A 87 -10.01 0.28 -0.30
C ASP A 87 -9.27 1.62 -0.52
N PRO A 88 -8.30 1.69 -1.45
CA PRO A 88 -7.54 2.92 -1.69
C PRO A 88 -8.40 4.10 -2.12
N ASP A 89 -9.49 3.85 -2.85
CA ASP A 89 -10.36 4.92 -3.34
C ASP A 89 -11.25 5.45 -2.20
N ALA A 90 -11.73 4.57 -1.32
CA ALA A 90 -12.42 4.97 -0.10
C ALA A 90 -11.50 5.78 0.83
N VAL A 91 -10.27 5.32 1.07
CA VAL A 91 -9.28 6.02 1.90
C VAL A 91 -9.00 7.43 1.40
N ARG A 92 -8.82 7.60 0.07
CA ARG A 92 -8.59 8.91 -0.56
C ARG A 92 -9.82 9.82 -0.49
N SER A 93 -11.02 9.24 -0.55
CA SER A 93 -12.29 9.97 -0.41
C SER A 93 -12.48 10.50 1.02
N GLU A 94 -12.14 9.70 2.04
CA GLU A 94 -12.25 10.07 3.46
C GLU A 94 -11.22 11.12 3.88
N ALA A 95 -10.03 11.14 3.25
CA ALA A 95 -8.99 12.13 3.49
C ALA A 95 -8.52 12.79 2.17
N PRO A 96 -9.30 13.75 1.63
CA PRO A 96 -8.95 14.41 0.38
C PRO A 96 -7.61 15.15 0.48
N ARG A 97 -6.71 14.87 -0.48
CA ARG A 97 -5.41 15.57 -0.60
C ARG A 97 -5.62 17.07 -0.78
N ARG A 98 -5.02 17.87 0.11
CA ARG A 98 -5.13 19.35 0.08
C ARG A 98 -3.93 20.04 -0.55
N ALA A 99 -2.76 19.45 -0.40
CA ALA A 99 -1.50 19.95 -0.94
C ALA A 99 -0.60 18.77 -1.27
N GLU A 100 0.47 19.03 -1.99
CA GLU A 100 1.46 18.04 -2.35
C GLU A 100 2.85 18.66 -2.39
N VAL A 101 3.82 17.89 -1.93
CA VAL A 101 5.23 18.05 -2.24
C VAL A 101 5.61 16.86 -3.13
N PRO A 102 5.77 17.05 -4.45
CA PRO A 102 6.06 15.95 -5.37
C PRO A 102 7.43 15.36 -5.06
N PHE A 103 7.66 14.12 -5.50
CA PHE A 103 8.93 13.45 -5.27
C PHE A 103 10.10 14.24 -5.88
N ASP A 104 11.07 14.61 -5.05
CA ASP A 104 12.33 15.22 -5.47
C ASP A 104 13.48 14.24 -5.22
N SER A 105 14.18 13.85 -6.29
CA SER A 105 15.31 12.92 -6.25
C SER A 105 16.53 13.40 -5.45
N ALA A 106 16.71 14.73 -5.30
CA ALA A 106 17.81 15.31 -4.55
C ALA A 106 17.63 15.10 -3.04
N VAL A 107 16.40 15.22 -2.55
CA VAL A 107 16.05 15.03 -1.13
C VAL A 107 15.39 13.67 -0.84
N LYS A 108 15.05 12.91 -1.89
CA LYS A 108 14.42 11.57 -1.86
C LYS A 108 13.15 11.52 -1.03
N PHE A 109 12.27 12.49 -1.27
CA PHE A 109 11.12 12.74 -0.40
C PHE A 109 9.88 13.16 -1.19
N MET A 110 8.71 12.74 -0.70
CA MET A 110 7.37 13.12 -1.17
C MET A 110 6.47 13.31 0.06
N ALA A 111 5.49 14.22 -0.03
CA ALA A 111 4.47 14.41 1.01
C ALA A 111 3.12 14.88 0.42
N THR A 112 2.04 14.69 1.19
CA THR A 112 0.65 15.08 0.86
C THR A 112 -0.04 15.79 2.03
#